data_AF-A0A380U081-F1
#
_entry.id   AF-A0A380U081-F1
#
_cell.length_a   1.000
_cell.length_b   1.000
_cell.length_c   1.000
_cell.angle_alpha   90.00
_cell.angle_beta   90.00
_cell.angle_gamma   90.00
#
_symmetry.space_group_name_H-M   'P 1'
#
loop_
_entity.id
_entity.type
_entity.pdbx_description
1 polymer ?
#
loop_
_entity_poly.entity_id
_entity_poly.type
_entity_poly.pdbx_seq_one_letter_code
_entity_poly.pdbx_strand_id
1 'polypeptide(L)' 'MLMLLAMLLSSCASKPEVAACPQFPAAFTAHLDKTPFSGRTYGDVTQYAVILKRERDMCLNRIDKIREWQKEELSK' A
#
# COMPACT_ATOMS: atom_id res chain seq x y z
N MET A 1 -10.25 -25.12 -43.20
CA MET A 1 -9.33 -23.99 -42.92
C MET A 1 -10.04 -22.70 -42.55
N LEU A 2 -11.04 -22.24 -43.30
CA LEU A 2 -11.77 -20.99 -42.99
C LEU A 2 -12.49 -20.98 -41.62
N MET A 3 -13.09 -22.12 -41.23
CA MET A 3 -13.81 -22.25 -39.96
C MET A 3 -12.90 -22.19 -38.71
N LEU A 4 -11.67 -22.70 -38.82
CA LEU A 4 -10.68 -22.62 -37.74
C LEU A 4 -10.21 -21.17 -37.55
N LEU A 5 -10.03 -20.44 -38.66
CA LEU A 5 -9.68 -19.01 -38.62
C LEU A 5 -10.79 -18.20 -37.91
N ALA A 6 -12.05 -18.48 -38.20
CA ALA A 6 -13.19 -17.80 -37.59
C ALA A 6 -13.30 -18.04 -36.06
N MET A 7 -13.01 -19.26 -35.59
CA MET A 7 -12.97 -19.55 -34.15
C MET A 7 -11.84 -18.80 -33.43
N LEU A 8 -10.65 -18.72 -34.03
CA LEU A 8 -9.49 -18.01 -33.48
C LEU A 8 -9.73 -16.50 -33.34
N LEU A 9 -10.45 -15.87 -34.28
CA LEU A 9 -10.76 -14.44 -34.21
C LEU A 9 -11.84 -14.09 -33.16
N SER A 10 -12.71 -15.03 -32.78
CA SER A 10 -13.74 -14.79 -31.77
C SER A 10 -13.18 -14.56 -30.36
N SER A 11 -11.99 -15.10 -30.07
CA SER A 11 -11.33 -14.96 -28.77
C SER A 11 -10.74 -13.57 -28.51
N CYS A 12 -10.52 -12.75 -29.56
CA CYS A 12 -10.07 -11.36 -29.40
C CYS A 12 -11.24 -10.35 -29.37
N ALA A 13 -12.48 -10.82 -29.57
CA ALA A 13 -13.69 -10.01 -29.49
C ALA A 13 -14.27 -9.94 -28.06
N SER A 14 -13.65 -10.62 -27.09
CA SER A 14 -13.99 -10.44 -25.68
C SER A 14 -13.74 -8.99 -25.30
N LYS A 15 -14.81 -8.26 -24.98
CA LYS A 15 -14.70 -6.93 -24.35
C LYS A 15 -13.69 -7.04 -23.21
N PRO A 16 -12.70 -6.13 -23.13
CA PRO A 16 -11.84 -6.10 -21.96
C PRO A 16 -12.76 -5.90 -20.76
N GLU A 17 -12.83 -6.89 -19.87
CA GLU A 17 -13.28 -6.63 -18.52
C GLU A 17 -12.29 -5.62 -17.97
N VAL A 18 -12.73 -4.38 -17.88
CA VAL A 18 -12.01 -3.34 -17.17
C VAL A 18 -12.15 -3.72 -15.70
N ALA A 19 -11.32 -4.66 -15.25
CA ALA A 19 -11.12 -4.92 -13.84
C ALA A 19 -10.56 -3.63 -13.26
N ALA A 20 -11.43 -2.82 -12.67
CA ALA A 20 -11.02 -1.63 -11.97
C ALA A 20 -10.08 -2.08 -10.86
N CYS A 21 -8.79 -1.74 -10.98
CA CYS A 21 -7.84 -2.03 -9.92
C CYS A 21 -8.33 -1.37 -8.63
N PRO A 22 -8.39 -2.11 -7.50
CA PRO A 22 -8.84 -1.53 -6.26
C PRO A 22 -7.91 -0.36 -5.89
N GLN A 23 -8.52 0.79 -5.61
CA GLN A 23 -7.76 2.01 -5.39
C GLN A 23 -7.14 1.98 -4.00
N PHE A 24 -5.81 1.96 -3.97
CA PHE A 24 -5.06 1.92 -2.72
C PHE A 24 -5.31 3.19 -1.88
N PRO A 25 -5.66 3.08 -0.59
CA PRO A 25 -5.91 4.25 0.24
C PRO A 25 -4.66 5.11 0.44
N ALA A 26 -4.69 6.36 -0.07
CA ALA A 26 -3.56 7.29 -0.01
C ALA A 26 -3.12 7.62 1.43
N ALA A 27 -4.01 7.49 2.41
CA ALA A 27 -3.70 7.73 3.82
C ALA A 27 -2.61 6.79 4.36
N PHE A 28 -2.44 5.60 3.79
CA PHE A 28 -1.42 4.63 4.22
C PHE A 28 -0.04 4.90 3.61
N THR A 29 0.03 5.59 2.47
CA THR A 29 1.27 5.92 1.75
C THR A 29 1.69 7.38 1.84
N ALA A 30 0.88 8.24 2.48
CA ALA A 30 1.23 9.65 2.70
C ALA A 30 2.62 9.79 3.34
N HIS A 31 3.34 10.87 3.07
CA HIS A 31 4.63 11.09 3.73
C HIS A 31 4.46 11.15 5.27
N LEU A 32 5.46 10.65 5.99
CA LEU A 32 5.58 10.84 7.43
C LEU A 32 6.87 11.60 7.69
N ASP A 33 6.73 12.79 8.28
CA ASP A 33 7.89 13.58 8.66
C ASP A 33 8.61 12.89 9.81
N LYS A 34 9.94 12.82 9.68
CA LYS A 34 10.82 12.34 10.74
C LYS A 34 11.29 13.53 11.54
N THR A 35 11.10 13.49 12.85
CA THR A 35 11.63 14.51 13.74
C THR A 35 13.17 14.47 13.70
N PRO A 36 13.88 15.58 13.43
CA PRO A 36 15.33 15.61 13.48
C PRO A 36 15.84 15.54 14.92
N PHE A 37 16.99 14.89 15.14
CA PHE A 37 17.67 14.91 16.43
C PHE A 37 18.57 16.14 16.53
N SER A 38 18.38 16.95 17.56
CA SER A 38 19.20 18.14 17.87
C SER A 38 19.81 18.12 19.27
N GLY A 39 19.71 16.98 19.97
CA GLY A 39 20.19 16.81 21.34
C GLY A 39 21.72 16.83 21.47
N ARG A 40 22.20 17.14 22.67
CA ARG A 40 23.63 17.24 23.00
C ARG A 40 24.02 16.36 24.18
N THR A 41 23.05 15.81 24.91
CA THR A 41 23.26 15.02 26.13
C THR A 41 22.62 13.64 26.01
N TYR A 42 23.00 12.72 26.89
CA TYR A 42 22.33 11.43 27.01
C TYR A 42 20.85 11.56 27.36
N GLY A 43 20.46 12.58 28.14
CA GLY A 43 19.05 12.86 28.45
C GLY A 43 18.24 13.17 27.19
N ASP A 44 18.82 13.95 26.27
CA ASP A 44 18.16 14.27 25.00
C ASP A 44 17.97 13.02 24.12
N VAL A 45 18.93 12.09 24.16
CA VAL A 45 18.81 10.80 23.46
C VAL A 45 17.64 10.00 24.02
N THR A 46 17.46 9.94 25.35
CA THR A 46 16.34 9.24 25.98
C THR A 46 14.99 9.86 25.57
N GLN A 47 14.89 11.19 25.54
CA GLN A 47 13.68 11.88 25.08
C GLN A 47 13.40 11.61 23.60
N TYR A 48 14.44 11.66 22.77
CA TYR A 48 14.32 11.36 21.35
C TYR A 48 13.95 9.89 21.07
N ALA A 49 14.36 8.95 21.93
CA ALA A 49 13.93 7.55 21.82
C ALA A 49 12.41 7.38 21.98
N VAL A 50 11.76 8.21 22.82
CA VAL A 50 10.29 8.20 22.96
C VAL A 50 9.62 8.71 21.67
N ILE A 51 10.19 9.75 21.04
CA ILE A 51 9.72 10.27 19.75
C ILE A 51 9.84 9.19 18.68
N LEU A 52 11.01 8.56 18.54
CA LEU A 52 11.25 7.49 17.58
C LEU A 52 10.31 6.30 17.80
N LYS A 53 10.03 5.93 19.05
CA LYS A 53 9.06 4.89 19.37
C LYS A 53 7.67 5.23 18.80
N ARG A 54 7.20 6.45 19.04
CA ARG A 54 5.90 6.91 18.53
C ARG A 54 5.85 6.93 16.99
N GLU A 55 6.88 7.46 16.34
CA GLU A 55 6.96 7.50 14.87
C GLU A 55 6.96 6.08 14.28
N ARG A 56 7.74 5.17 14.86
CA ARG A 56 7.77 3.76 14.46
C ARG A 56 6.41 3.09 14.63
N ASP A 57 5.74 3.30 15.77
CA ASP A 57 4.45 2.68 16.05
C ASP A 57 3.38 3.20 15.05
N MET A 58 3.47 4.46 14.61
CA MET A 58 2.63 5.00 13.53
C MET A 58 2.89 4.33 12.17
N CYS A 59 4.16 4.10 11.82
CA CYS A 59 4.53 3.36 10.60
C CYS A 59 3.98 1.92 10.64
N LEU A 60 4.14 1.22 11.78
CA LEU A 60 3.62 -0.14 11.95
C LEU A 60 2.10 -0.18 11.78
N ASN A 61 1.37 0.76 12.40
CA ASN A 61 -0.08 0.85 12.24
C ASN A 61 -0.50 1.02 10.78
N ARG A 62 0.23 1.80 9.97
CA ARG A 62 -0.07 1.91 8.53
C ARG A 62 0.15 0.60 7.78
N ILE A 63 1.20 -0.15 8.10
CA ILE A 63 1.42 -1.48 7.52
C ILE A 63 0.27 -2.43 7.89
N ASP A 64 -0.21 -2.38 9.13
CA ASP A 64 -1.34 -3.20 9.54
C ASP A 64 -2.62 -2.83 8.78
N LYS A 65 -2.88 -1.54 8.58
CA LYS A 65 -4.00 -1.08 7.74
C LYS A 65 -3.89 -1.48 6.28
N ILE A 66 -2.67 -1.53 5.73
CA ILE A 66 -2.44 -2.07 4.38
C ILE A 66 -2.78 -3.55 4.31
N ARG A 67 -2.38 -4.33 5.30
CA ARG A 67 -2.68 -5.77 5.38
C ARG A 67 -4.17 -6.03 5.54
N GLU A 68 -4.87 -5.22 6.34
CA GLU A 68 -6.33 -5.27 6.49
C GLU A 68 -7.02 -4.97 5.15
N TRP A 69 -6.65 -3.88 4.48
CA TRP A 69 -7.17 -3.53 3.16
C TRP A 69 -6.95 -4.64 2.12
N GLN A 70 -5.75 -5.24 2.07
CA GLN A 70 -5.48 -6.36 1.17
C GLN A 70 -6.40 -7.57 1.42
N LYS A 71 -6.68 -7.89 2.68
CA LYS A 71 -7.61 -8.98 3.03
C LYS A 71 -9.04 -8.65 2.59
N GLU A 72 -9.48 -7.41 2.79
CA GLU A 72 -10.80 -6.95 2.34
C GLU A 72 -10.93 -7.02 0.82
N GLU A 73 -9.92 -6.59 0.06
CA GLU A 73 -9.94 -6.67 -1.41
C GLU A 73 -9.87 -8.12 -1.93
N LEU A 74 -9.12 -9.01 -1.28
CA LEU A 74 -9.09 -10.44 -1.63
C LEU A 74 -10.39 -11.18 -1.30
N SER A 75 -11.21 -10.63 -0.42
CA SER A 75 -12.50 -11.21 -0.01
C SER A 75 -13.69 -10.73 -0.86
N LYS A 76 -13.47 -9.74 -1.73
CA LYS A 76 -14.46 -9.23 -2.70
C LYS A 76 -14.42 -10.04 -3.99
#